data_AF-A0ABD5ERQ9-F1
#
_entry.id   AF-A0ABD5ERQ9-F1
#
_cell.length_a   1.000
_cell.length_b   1.000
_cell.length_c   1.000
_cell.angle_alpha   90.00
_cell.angle_beta   90.00
_cell.angle_gamma   90.00
#
_symmetry.space_group_name_H-M   'P 1'
#
loop_
_entity.id
_entity.type
_entity.pdbx_description
1 polymer ?
#
loop_
_entity_poly.entity_id
_entity_poly.type
_entity_poly.pdbx_seq_one_letter_code
_entity_poly.pdbx_strand_id
1 'polypeptide(L)'
;MDTQDPDDAMGSEVYQPAGPDDREDEGVLDPEDTLTDRGSDPYDEGWSPPERPLAVDHRGTTGREQREGESLDERLAEERADPALAEPGADDGVGDLEGGDGEPLDREVGAERAGRLTAPDEGAHEDAEKDMIAEDLGIDGGAAGAEEAAVHLIPEDED
;
A
#
# COMPACT_ATOMS: atom_id res chain seq x y z
N MET A 1 2.57 27.64 -57.77
CA MET A 1 3.69 27.26 -56.89
C MET A 1 3.10 27.39 -55.50
N ASP A 2 2.32 26.39 -55.10
CA ASP A 2 1.78 26.26 -53.74
C ASP A 2 2.62 25.17 -53.10
N THR A 3 3.45 25.61 -52.17
CA THR A 3 4.42 24.78 -51.46
C THR A 3 3.64 23.97 -50.44
N GLN A 4 3.49 22.67 -50.68
CA GLN A 4 3.04 21.75 -49.65
C GLN A 4 4.17 21.69 -48.62
N ASP A 5 3.91 22.24 -47.44
CA ASP A 5 4.87 22.23 -46.32
C ASP A 5 5.04 20.78 -45.85
N PRO A 6 6.23 20.18 -45.96
CA PRO A 6 6.44 18.77 -45.61
C PRO A 6 6.57 18.53 -44.10
N ASP A 7 6.42 19.56 -43.26
CA ASP A 7 6.60 19.48 -41.81
C ASP A 7 5.32 19.13 -41.02
N ASP A 8 4.18 18.88 -41.68
CA ASP A 8 2.94 18.44 -41.01
C ASP A 8 2.86 16.90 -40.82
N ALA A 9 3.90 16.17 -41.23
CA ALA A 9 4.05 14.72 -41.04
C ALA A 9 4.68 14.37 -39.67
N MET A 10 4.48 15.19 -38.65
CA MET A 10 5.08 14.99 -37.33
C MET A 10 4.21 14.09 -36.45
N GLY A 11 4.37 12.77 -36.63
CA GLY A 11 4.34 11.74 -35.57
C GLY A 11 3.10 11.57 -34.68
N SER A 12 2.04 12.36 -34.85
CA SER A 12 0.88 12.40 -33.93
C SER A 12 -0.22 11.40 -34.27
N GLU A 13 -0.13 10.70 -35.39
CA GLU A 13 -1.16 9.76 -35.88
C GLU A 13 -0.76 8.28 -35.74
N VAL A 14 0.52 7.98 -35.48
CA VAL A 14 1.03 6.58 -35.49
C VAL A 14 0.84 5.89 -34.14
N TYR A 15 0.55 6.65 -33.08
CA TYR A 15 0.22 6.12 -31.75
C TYR A 15 -0.74 7.08 -31.03
N GLN A 16 -1.95 7.22 -31.55
CA GLN A 16 -3.02 7.79 -30.75
C GLN A 16 -3.47 6.70 -29.78
N PRO A 17 -3.55 6.96 -28.45
CA PRO A 17 -4.23 6.03 -27.56
C PRO A 17 -5.64 5.81 -28.11
N ALA A 18 -6.09 4.56 -28.07
CA ALA A 18 -7.41 4.20 -28.55
C ALA A 18 -8.46 5.15 -27.93
N GLY A 19 -9.48 5.49 -28.73
CA GLY A 19 -10.49 6.47 -28.33
C GLY A 19 -11.21 6.01 -27.06
N PRO A 20 -11.96 6.89 -26.37
CA PRO A 20 -12.77 6.47 -25.24
C PRO A 20 -13.70 5.27 -25.59
N ASP A 21 -14.21 5.22 -26.82
CA ASP A 21 -15.04 4.10 -27.31
C ASP A 21 -14.30 2.74 -27.44
N ASP A 22 -12.96 2.72 -27.35
CA ASP A 22 -12.14 1.50 -27.47
C ASP A 22 -11.64 1.00 -26.10
N ARG A 23 -12.14 1.56 -24.99
CA ARG A 23 -11.75 1.18 -23.63
C ARG A 23 -12.74 0.16 -23.08
N GLU A 24 -12.30 -1.09 -22.96
CA GLU A 24 -13.09 -2.17 -22.34
C GLU A 24 -13.27 -1.96 -20.82
N ASP A 25 -12.43 -1.12 -20.19
CA ASP A 25 -12.52 -0.75 -18.76
C ASP A 25 -13.58 0.33 -18.47
N GLU A 26 -14.35 0.77 -19.46
CA GLU A 26 -15.36 1.83 -19.29
C GLU A 26 -16.72 1.24 -18.87
N GLY A 27 -16.86 0.93 -17.58
CA GLY A 27 -18.10 0.37 -17.05
C GLY A 27 -17.92 -0.45 -15.78
N VAL A 28 -18.89 -1.30 -15.48
CA VAL A 28 -18.74 -2.35 -14.48
C VAL A 28 -17.98 -3.48 -15.16
N LEU A 29 -16.84 -3.88 -14.60
CA LEU A 29 -16.00 -4.93 -15.15
C LEU A 29 -16.71 -6.29 -15.09
N ASP A 30 -16.54 -7.09 -16.14
CA ASP A 30 -17.11 -8.43 -16.21
C ASP A 30 -16.38 -9.40 -15.25
N PRO A 31 -17.00 -10.54 -14.87
CA PRO A 31 -16.36 -11.55 -14.02
C PRO A 31 -15.09 -12.15 -14.62
N GLU A 32 -14.90 -12.10 -15.94
CA GLU A 32 -13.67 -12.55 -16.60
C GLU A 32 -12.50 -11.58 -16.40
N ASP A 33 -12.79 -10.31 -16.14
CA ASP A 33 -11.82 -9.24 -15.90
C ASP A 33 -11.61 -8.95 -14.40
N THR A 34 -12.34 -9.64 -13.52
CA THR A 34 -12.20 -9.52 -12.07
C THR A 34 -11.95 -10.86 -11.40
N LEU A 35 -11.30 -10.87 -10.24
CA LEU A 35 -11.11 -12.11 -9.46
C LEU A 35 -12.39 -12.54 -8.71
N THR A 36 -13.54 -11.92 -8.98
CA THR A 36 -14.76 -12.09 -8.21
C THR A 36 -15.92 -12.47 -9.12
N ASP A 37 -16.22 -13.77 -9.19
CA ASP A 37 -17.43 -14.27 -9.84
C ASP A 37 -18.57 -14.40 -8.82
N ARG A 38 -19.53 -13.46 -8.88
CA ARG A 38 -20.73 -13.45 -8.03
C ARG A 38 -21.88 -14.31 -8.59
N GLY A 39 -21.71 -14.94 -9.76
CA GLY A 39 -22.70 -15.83 -10.36
C GLY A 39 -23.95 -15.12 -10.93
N SER A 40 -23.90 -13.79 -11.04
CA SER A 40 -24.93 -12.94 -11.65
C SER A 40 -24.28 -11.86 -12.50
N ASP A 41 -25.00 -11.38 -13.51
CA ASP A 41 -24.58 -10.22 -14.31
C ASP A 41 -24.35 -9.01 -13.37
N PRO A 42 -23.17 -8.37 -13.38
CA PRO A 42 -22.90 -7.19 -12.57
C PRO A 42 -23.89 -6.04 -12.81
N TYR A 43 -24.50 -5.95 -13.99
CA TYR A 43 -25.52 -4.94 -14.31
C TYR A 43 -26.91 -5.27 -13.75
N ASP A 44 -27.18 -6.54 -13.42
CA ASP A 44 -28.43 -6.96 -12.79
C ASP A 44 -28.42 -6.75 -11.26
N GLU A 45 -27.23 -6.67 -10.65
CA GLU A 45 -27.09 -6.45 -9.21
C GLU A 45 -27.25 -4.96 -8.86
N GLY A 46 -28.43 -4.60 -8.35
CA GLY A 46 -28.69 -3.24 -7.90
C GLY A 46 -27.83 -2.83 -6.70
N TRP A 47 -27.35 -1.58 -6.68
CA TRP A 47 -26.70 -1.01 -5.50
C TRP A 47 -27.68 -0.94 -4.32
N SER A 48 -27.37 -1.63 -3.22
CA SER A 48 -28.10 -1.51 -1.95
C SER A 48 -27.42 -0.47 -1.07
N PRO A 49 -27.99 0.73 -0.88
CA PRO A 49 -27.40 1.72 0.02
C PRO A 49 -27.34 1.18 1.46
N PRO A 50 -26.43 1.71 2.29
CA PRO A 50 -26.38 1.38 3.70
C PRO A 50 -27.74 1.64 4.36
N GLU A 51 -28.24 0.68 5.15
CA GLU A 51 -29.51 0.82 5.87
C GLU A 51 -29.47 1.87 7.00
N ARG A 52 -28.29 2.44 7.26
CA ARG A 52 -28.05 3.44 8.31
C ARG A 52 -27.11 4.52 7.81
N PRO A 53 -27.30 5.77 8.28
CA PRO A 53 -26.39 6.85 7.95
C PRO A 53 -24.97 6.54 8.46
N LEU A 54 -23.97 6.74 7.59
CA LEU A 54 -22.56 6.56 7.93
C LEU A 54 -21.98 7.87 8.45
N ALA A 55 -21.13 7.80 9.47
CA ALA A 55 -20.34 8.90 10.02
C ALA A 55 -21.14 10.16 10.42
N VAL A 56 -22.46 10.07 10.59
CA VAL A 56 -23.28 11.22 11.01
C VAL A 56 -22.97 11.70 12.43
N ASP A 57 -22.50 10.78 13.28
CA ASP A 57 -22.07 11.09 14.65
C ASP A 57 -20.56 11.35 14.75
N HIS A 58 -19.85 11.39 13.61
CA HIS A 58 -18.42 11.69 13.59
C HIS A 58 -18.17 13.17 13.85
N ARG A 59 -17.04 13.48 14.49
CA ARG A 59 -16.58 14.86 14.63
C ARG A 59 -16.20 15.42 13.26
N GLY A 60 -16.42 16.72 13.02
CA GLY A 60 -16.11 17.34 11.73
C GLY A 60 -17.29 17.40 10.75
N THR A 61 -18.47 16.94 11.16
CA THR A 61 -19.72 17.09 10.40
C THR A 61 -20.26 18.52 10.47
N THR A 62 -19.92 19.30 11.50
CA THR A 62 -20.30 20.71 11.61
C THR A 62 -19.17 21.67 11.21
N GLY A 63 -19.53 22.84 10.67
CA GLY A 63 -18.53 23.84 10.27
C GLY A 63 -17.71 24.43 11.43
N ARG A 64 -18.17 24.28 12.69
CA ARG A 64 -17.38 24.64 13.87
C ARG A 64 -16.28 23.60 14.12
N GLU A 65 -16.64 22.32 14.10
CA GLU A 65 -15.68 21.22 14.33
C GLU A 65 -14.61 21.18 13.25
N GLN A 66 -14.94 21.46 11.98
CA GLN A 66 -13.91 21.54 10.93
C GLN A 66 -12.88 22.65 11.17
N ARG A 67 -13.27 23.76 11.83
CA ARG A 67 -12.32 24.83 12.17
C ARG A 67 -11.47 24.49 13.40
N GLU A 68 -12.06 23.77 14.36
CA GLU A 68 -11.36 23.33 15.56
C GLU A 68 -10.43 22.13 15.26
N GLY A 69 -10.79 21.31 14.28
CA GLY A 69 -10.13 20.04 13.98
C GLY A 69 -10.40 18.98 15.05
N GLU A 70 -9.83 17.80 14.86
CA GLU A 70 -9.71 16.74 15.87
C GLU A 70 -8.41 16.91 16.66
N SER A 71 -8.45 16.54 17.93
CA SER A 71 -7.23 16.43 18.73
C SER A 71 -6.42 15.20 18.31
N LEU A 72 -5.13 15.19 18.66
CA LEU A 72 -4.27 14.01 18.42
C LEU A 72 -4.82 12.77 19.14
N ASP A 73 -5.30 12.91 20.37
CA ASP A 73 -5.84 11.81 21.15
C ASP A 73 -7.08 11.18 20.51
N GLU A 74 -7.94 11.99 19.88
CA GLU A 74 -9.11 11.50 19.13
C GLU A 74 -8.68 10.69 17.90
N ARG A 75 -7.73 11.21 17.13
CA ARG A 75 -7.19 10.50 15.95
C ARG A 75 -6.52 9.18 16.33
N LEU A 76 -5.77 9.14 17.43
CA LEU A 76 -5.15 7.93 17.94
C LEU A 76 -6.18 6.91 18.45
N ALA A 77 -7.29 7.37 19.03
CA ALA A 77 -8.37 6.47 19.47
C ALA A 77 -9.12 5.82 18.30
N GLU A 78 -9.10 6.41 17.11
CA GLU A 78 -9.70 5.87 15.89
C GLU A 78 -8.77 4.91 15.13
N GLU A 79 -7.47 4.97 15.40
CA GLU A 79 -6.45 4.11 14.79
C GLU A 79 -6.69 2.63 15.14
N ARG A 80 -6.51 1.74 14.16
CA ARG A 80 -6.52 0.29 14.37
C ARG A 80 -5.11 -0.24 14.15
N ALA A 81 -4.68 -1.17 15.00
CA ALA A 81 -3.42 -1.87 14.82
C ALA A 81 -3.38 -2.54 13.44
N ASP A 82 -2.27 -2.37 12.73
CA ASP A 82 -2.05 -3.02 11.45
C ASP A 82 -1.93 -4.54 11.65
N PRO A 83 -2.76 -5.37 11.00
CA PRO A 83 -2.67 -6.82 11.09
C PRO A 83 -1.31 -7.37 10.61
N ALA A 84 -0.59 -6.66 9.74
CA ALA A 84 0.76 -7.06 9.32
C ALA A 84 1.80 -6.92 10.45
N LEU A 85 1.49 -6.15 11.50
CA LEU A 85 2.30 -6.01 12.71
C LEU A 85 1.82 -6.91 13.86
N ALA A 86 0.79 -7.73 13.62
CA ALA A 86 0.43 -8.74 14.59
C ALA A 86 1.57 -9.75 14.67
N GLU A 87 2.10 -9.98 15.86
CA GLU A 87 2.97 -11.13 16.13
C GLU A 87 2.28 -12.38 15.56
N PRO A 88 2.99 -13.18 14.73
CA PRO A 88 2.43 -14.42 14.23
C PRO A 88 1.86 -15.19 15.42
N GLY A 89 0.58 -15.56 15.33
CA GLY A 89 -0.09 -16.26 16.41
C GLY A 89 0.75 -17.48 16.76
N ALA A 90 1.01 -17.69 18.05
CA ALA A 90 1.86 -18.75 18.56
C ALA A 90 1.49 -20.11 17.92
N ASP A 91 2.17 -20.40 16.82
CA ASP A 91 2.37 -21.73 16.28
C ASP A 91 3.09 -22.53 17.37
N ASP A 92 3.31 -23.82 17.15
CA ASP A 92 4.11 -24.67 18.03
C ASP A 92 5.54 -24.16 18.33
N GLY A 93 5.91 -22.99 17.79
CA GLY A 93 7.15 -22.27 17.98
C GLY A 93 8.27 -22.85 17.13
N VAL A 94 7.93 -23.72 16.18
CA VAL A 94 8.88 -24.43 15.35
C VAL A 94 8.90 -23.83 13.95
N GLY A 95 7.75 -23.63 13.29
CA GLY A 95 7.68 -23.36 11.85
C GLY A 95 7.64 -21.89 11.40
N ASP A 96 8.10 -21.64 10.17
CA ASP A 96 7.93 -20.39 9.41
C ASP A 96 6.57 -20.27 8.69
N LEU A 97 5.75 -21.32 8.75
CA LEU A 97 4.47 -21.42 8.05
C LEU A 97 3.31 -21.57 9.03
N GLU A 98 2.49 -20.53 9.17
CA GLU A 98 1.33 -20.56 10.05
C GLU A 98 0.34 -21.68 9.66
N GLY A 99 0.12 -22.63 10.58
CA GLY A 99 -0.85 -23.71 10.42
C GLY A 99 -0.42 -24.84 9.46
N GLY A 100 0.86 -24.94 9.12
CA GLY A 100 1.43 -25.98 8.27
C GLY A 100 2.68 -26.64 8.86
N ASP A 101 3.26 -27.58 8.11
CA ASP A 101 4.51 -28.26 8.48
C ASP A 101 5.73 -27.37 8.08
N GLY A 102 5.79 -26.14 8.60
CA GLY A 102 6.85 -25.15 8.30
C GLY A 102 8.26 -25.63 8.61
N GLU A 103 9.27 -24.94 8.08
CA GLU A 103 10.67 -25.22 8.42
C GLU A 103 11.02 -24.61 9.79
N PRO A 104 11.87 -25.29 10.59
CA PRO A 104 12.33 -24.75 11.86
C PRO A 104 12.96 -23.36 11.72
N LEU A 105 12.46 -22.37 12.46
CA LEU A 105 13.08 -21.05 12.53
C LEU A 105 14.51 -21.19 13.06
N ASP A 106 15.48 -20.75 12.28
CA ASP A 106 16.88 -20.61 12.70
C ASP A 106 17.16 -19.17 13.15
N ARG A 107 18.39 -18.94 13.60
CA ARG A 107 18.85 -17.62 14.06
C ARG A 107 19.19 -16.68 12.90
N GLU A 108 19.08 -17.15 11.67
CA GLU A 108 19.31 -16.35 10.47
C GLU A 108 18.02 -15.66 9.98
N VAL A 109 16.85 -16.00 10.55
CA VAL A 109 15.56 -15.37 10.25
C VAL A 109 15.06 -14.55 11.43
N GLY A 110 14.84 -13.26 11.20
CA GLY A 110 14.24 -12.34 12.16
C GLY A 110 12.72 -12.42 12.20
N ALA A 111 12.12 -12.32 13.40
CA ALA A 111 10.67 -12.20 13.54
C ALA A 111 10.17 -10.76 13.35
N GLU A 112 10.99 -9.77 13.70
CA GLU A 112 10.64 -8.35 13.59
C GLU A 112 11.00 -7.81 12.20
N ARG A 113 10.06 -7.16 11.52
CA ARG A 113 10.30 -6.47 10.24
C ARG A 113 11.21 -5.27 10.45
N ALA A 114 12.14 -5.03 9.52
CA ALA A 114 12.89 -3.78 9.49
C ALA A 114 12.01 -2.61 9.05
N GLY A 115 12.22 -1.43 9.63
CA GLY A 115 11.56 -0.19 9.26
C GLY A 115 12.29 0.59 8.16
N ARG A 116 12.05 1.91 8.15
CA ARG A 116 12.68 2.85 7.21
C ARG A 116 14.16 3.03 7.58
N LEU A 117 15.04 2.51 6.74
CA LEU A 117 16.48 2.68 6.88
C LEU A 117 16.94 4.05 6.38
N THR A 118 17.69 4.79 7.21
CA THR A 118 18.24 6.10 6.88
C THR A 118 19.75 6.11 7.06
N ALA A 119 20.48 6.54 6.04
CA ALA A 119 21.93 6.67 6.09
C ALA A 119 22.35 7.83 7.04
N PRO A 120 23.57 7.81 7.61
CA PRO A 120 24.03 8.83 8.54
C PRO A 120 24.02 10.27 8.00
N ASP A 121 24.09 10.45 6.69
CA ASP A 121 24.05 11.74 5.99
C ASP A 121 22.62 12.17 5.60
N GLU A 122 21.62 11.40 6.02
CA GLU A 122 20.19 11.59 5.72
C GLU A 122 19.88 11.63 4.21
N GLY A 123 20.82 11.19 3.35
CA GLY A 123 20.74 11.33 1.89
C GLY A 123 20.73 12.77 1.38
N ALA A 124 21.04 13.76 2.23
CA ALA A 124 20.99 15.18 1.92
C ALA A 124 22.33 15.89 2.16
N HIS A 125 23.23 15.29 2.94
CA HIS A 125 24.52 15.85 3.31
C HIS A 125 25.67 15.21 2.51
N GLU A 126 26.91 15.64 2.77
CA GLU A 126 28.08 15.01 2.17
C GLU A 126 28.32 13.68 2.87
N ASP A 127 28.38 12.60 2.08
CA ASP A 127 28.65 11.26 2.60
C ASP A 127 30.10 11.14 3.08
N ALA A 128 30.25 11.07 4.41
CA ALA A 128 31.51 10.86 5.09
C ALA A 128 31.73 9.40 5.50
N GLU A 129 30.71 8.55 5.35
CA GLU A 129 30.75 7.15 5.71
C GLU A 129 31.13 6.33 4.48
N LYS A 130 32.05 5.38 4.65
CA LYS A 130 32.49 4.53 3.53
C LYS A 130 31.78 3.20 3.51
N ASP A 131 31.25 2.80 4.65
CA ASP A 131 30.54 1.56 4.82
C ASP A 131 29.06 1.76 4.49
N MET A 132 28.42 0.75 3.90
CA MET A 132 26.98 0.78 3.61
C MET A 132 26.20 0.46 4.88
N ILE A 133 26.02 1.47 5.72
CA ILE A 133 25.27 1.38 6.98
C ILE A 133 24.05 2.31 6.96
N ALA A 134 23.03 1.95 7.75
CA ALA A 134 21.86 2.77 7.95
C ALA A 134 21.26 2.51 9.33
N GLU A 135 20.59 3.52 9.88
CA GLU A 135 19.80 3.41 11.10
C GLU A 135 18.35 3.10 10.75
N ASP A 136 17.75 2.13 11.43
CA ASP A 136 16.33 1.85 11.34
C ASP A 136 15.53 2.88 12.17
N LEU A 137 14.77 3.74 11.49
CA LEU A 137 13.93 4.76 12.11
C LEU A 137 12.50 4.27 12.39
N GLY A 138 12.27 2.96 12.26
CA GLY A 138 10.97 2.34 12.43
C GLY A 138 10.08 2.48 11.20
N ILE A 139 8.87 1.94 11.31
CA ILE A 139 7.91 1.87 10.22
C ILE A 139 7.28 3.26 10.01
N ASP A 140 7.48 3.83 8.83
CA ASP A 140 6.74 5.01 8.39
C ASP A 140 5.37 4.54 7.92
N GLY A 141 4.28 5.00 8.54
CA GLY A 141 2.91 4.42 8.50
C GLY A 141 2.19 4.35 7.15
N GLY A 142 2.90 4.25 6.03
CA GLY A 142 2.40 3.76 4.75
C GLY A 142 2.46 2.23 4.67
N ALA A 143 1.65 1.64 3.79
CA ALA A 143 1.77 0.23 3.47
C ALA A 143 3.16 -0.03 2.86
N ALA A 144 3.94 -0.91 3.48
CA ALA A 144 5.23 -1.34 2.97
C ALA A 144 5.05 -2.00 1.59
N GLY A 145 5.95 -1.70 0.65
CA GLY A 145 6.05 -2.47 -0.60
C GLY A 145 6.41 -3.92 -0.29
N ALA A 146 6.18 -4.84 -1.24
CA ALA A 146 6.45 -6.27 -1.03
C ALA A 146 7.92 -6.54 -0.65
N GLU A 147 8.85 -5.80 -1.26
CA GLU A 147 10.29 -5.89 -0.98
C GLU A 147 10.65 -5.35 0.40
N GLU A 148 10.00 -4.28 0.83
CA GLU A 148 10.21 -3.68 2.15
C GLU A 148 9.57 -4.53 3.27
N ALA A 149 8.47 -5.21 2.95
CA ALA A 149 7.83 -6.18 3.84
C ALA A 149 8.66 -7.46 4.04
N ALA A 150 9.59 -7.76 3.12
CA ALA A 150 10.41 -8.96 3.18
C ALA A 150 11.65 -8.82 4.08
N VAL A 151 12.04 -7.61 4.48
CA VAL A 151 13.28 -7.38 5.26
C VAL A 151 12.99 -7.50 6.77
N HIS A 152 13.77 -8.33 7.48
CA HIS A 152 13.61 -8.61 8.91
C HIS A 152 14.92 -8.38 9.68
N LEU A 153 14.80 -8.02 10.96
CA LEU A 153 15.91 -7.78 11.89
C LEU A 153 16.39 -9.10 12.50
N ILE A 154 17.66 -9.41 12.31
CA ILE A 154 18.31 -10.53 12.99
C ILE A 154 18.86 -10.02 14.32
N PRO A 155 18.44 -10.57 15.47
CA PRO A 155 18.98 -10.17 16.76
C PRO A 155 20.48 -10.48 16.84
N GLU A 156 21.25 -9.58 17.43
CA GLU A 156 22.67 -9.83 17.70
C GLU A 156 22.79 -10.94 18.77
N ASP A 157 23.81 -11.79 18.64
CA ASP A 157 24.11 -12.78 19.67
C ASP A 157 24.40 -12.05 21.00
N GLU A 158 23.67 -12.40 22.08
CA GLU A 158 24.00 -11.91 23.41
C GLU A 158 25.38 -12.49 23.83
N ASP A 159 26.42 -11.63 23.85
CA ASP A 159 27.78 -11.97 24.33
C ASP A 159 27.84 -12.47 25.78
#